data_AF-A0A2N6P8F9-F1
#
_entry.id   AF-A0A2N6P8F9-F1
#
_cell.length_a   1.000
_cell.length_b   1.000
_cell.length_c   1.000
_cell.angle_alpha   90.00
_cell.angle_beta   90.00
_cell.angle_gamma   90.00
#
_symmetry.space_group_name_H-M   'P 1'
#
loop_
_entity.id
_entity.type
_entity.pdbx_description
1 polymer ?
#
loop_
_entity_poly.entity_id
_entity_poly.type
_entity_poly.pdbx_seq_one_letter_code
_entity_poly.pdbx_strand_id
1 'polypeptide(L)'
;MKKVSEKSLFSIVGSIKQHSLFIFLTTIVAVINLFFSFSSLWNKLNGYVIFWLVFSIIIISALLYKLVDVWNKYQIYNKFANNVHSFMKDTVLTDVEFLSKLEKEDDRFVSAPIQDFLPELTEENLLKEFEIFSKKYSSWSKEYFKAIFDEELEILIKEFLGSEAEITLQLLTKEYKYNQENYYYDSFVEKKRKSIKNSSPRMLNDTMEALIHFKENKTTYMIRNDYTVLIPLTTINMHNETPTIFGFVSFTFQYKIKDFPIKFNLLIDCLIAKCEDICYYIKTLGNSYTLFYVKLYSLVKNAKGPKEEYIEKVSNMLTEMDFLECIFKDFSTGVNEDV
;
A
#
# COMPACT_ATOMS: atom_id res chain seq x y z
N MET A 1 4.34 -7.75 -41.13
CA MET A 1 5.41 -6.95 -40.50
C MET A 1 6.34 -7.89 -39.74
N LYS A 2 7.62 -7.90 -40.11
CA LYS A 2 8.66 -8.78 -39.54
C LYS A 2 9.01 -8.31 -38.12
N LYS A 3 9.01 -9.26 -37.16
CA LYS A 3 9.64 -9.11 -35.85
C LYS A 3 11.13 -8.79 -36.07
N VAL A 4 11.53 -7.58 -35.70
CA VAL A 4 12.93 -7.20 -35.57
C VAL A 4 13.46 -7.84 -34.28
N SER A 5 14.64 -8.41 -34.39
CA SER A 5 15.29 -9.28 -33.42
C SER A 5 16.01 -8.51 -32.32
N GLU A 6 15.65 -8.73 -31.05
CA GLU A 6 16.48 -8.39 -29.88
C GLU A 6 17.50 -9.50 -29.60
N LYS A 7 18.26 -9.91 -30.63
CA LYS A 7 19.46 -10.74 -30.48
C LYS A 7 20.69 -9.87 -30.72
N SER A 8 21.17 -9.18 -29.69
CA SER A 8 22.57 -8.69 -29.65
C SER A 8 23.03 -8.08 -28.32
N LEU A 9 22.19 -8.00 -27.28
CA LEU A 9 22.64 -7.73 -25.91
C LEU A 9 22.58 -9.00 -25.07
N PHE A 10 23.23 -10.06 -25.57
CA PHE A 10 23.77 -11.14 -24.74
C PHE A 10 24.87 -10.53 -23.86
N SER A 11 24.42 -9.79 -22.85
CA SER A 11 25.29 -9.04 -21.96
C SER A 11 26.08 -10.04 -21.11
N ILE A 12 27.36 -9.76 -20.98
CA ILE A 12 28.32 -10.40 -20.07
C ILE A 12 27.72 -10.65 -18.66
N VAL A 13 26.72 -9.86 -18.26
CA VAL A 13 25.95 -9.95 -17.02
C VAL A 13 25.16 -11.27 -16.88
N GLY A 14 24.64 -11.83 -17.98
CA GLY A 14 23.95 -13.14 -17.96
C GLY A 14 24.89 -14.30 -17.65
N SER A 15 26.11 -14.29 -18.22
CA SER A 15 27.15 -15.28 -17.92
C SER A 15 27.71 -15.15 -16.51
N ILE A 16 27.79 -13.94 -15.93
CA ILE A 16 28.26 -13.73 -14.55
C ILE A 16 27.27 -14.34 -13.52
N LYS A 17 25.96 -14.27 -13.79
CA LYS A 17 24.93 -14.87 -12.92
C LYS A 17 24.92 -16.41 -12.95
N GLN A 18 25.18 -17.01 -14.11
CA GLN A 18 25.18 -18.48 -14.25
C GLN A 18 26.48 -19.15 -13.80
N HIS A 19 27.58 -18.41 -13.74
CA HIS A 19 28.91 -18.97 -13.47
C HIS A 19 29.63 -18.27 -12.31
N SER A 20 28.90 -17.79 -11.29
CA SER A 20 29.48 -17.16 -10.09
C SER A 20 30.54 -18.06 -9.42
N LEU A 21 30.29 -19.36 -9.39
CA LEU A 21 31.19 -20.38 -8.85
C LEU A 21 32.46 -20.54 -9.71
N PHE A 22 32.34 -20.43 -11.04
CA PHE A 22 33.48 -20.48 -11.97
C PHE A 22 34.33 -19.22 -11.89
N ILE A 23 33.71 -18.03 -11.79
CA ILE A 23 34.43 -16.75 -11.60
C ILE A 23 35.15 -16.75 -10.25
N PHE A 24 34.52 -17.27 -9.20
CA PHE A 24 35.15 -17.43 -7.90
C PHE A 24 36.36 -18.39 -7.98
N LEU A 25 36.21 -19.55 -8.65
CA LEU A 25 37.30 -20.49 -8.87
C LEU A 25 38.44 -19.91 -9.71
N THR A 26 38.15 -19.21 -10.81
CA THR A 26 39.20 -18.60 -11.64
C THR A 26 39.89 -17.46 -10.91
N THR A 27 39.19 -16.72 -10.05
CA THR A 27 39.79 -15.71 -9.18
C THR A 27 40.71 -16.35 -8.15
N ILE A 28 40.30 -17.46 -7.52
CA ILE A 28 41.15 -18.23 -6.59
C ILE A 28 42.39 -18.76 -7.31
N VAL A 29 42.23 -19.36 -8.50
CA VAL A 29 43.36 -19.87 -9.29
C VAL A 29 44.29 -18.73 -9.72
N ALA A 30 43.75 -17.56 -10.08
CA ALA A 30 44.56 -16.38 -10.39
C ALA A 30 45.32 -15.86 -9.17
N VAL A 31 44.70 -15.84 -7.99
CA VAL A 31 45.34 -15.44 -6.72
C VAL A 31 46.41 -16.45 -6.31
N ILE A 32 46.18 -17.75 -6.47
CA ILE A 32 47.16 -18.82 -6.21
C ILE A 32 48.33 -18.70 -7.19
N ASN A 33 48.08 -18.48 -8.48
CA ASN A 33 49.14 -18.30 -9.48
C ASN A 33 49.94 -17.01 -9.25
N LEU A 34 49.27 -15.94 -8.79
CA LEU A 34 49.94 -14.73 -8.31
C LEU A 34 50.85 -15.06 -7.12
N PHE A 35 50.34 -15.78 -6.13
CA PHE A 35 51.11 -16.17 -4.94
C PHE A 35 52.35 -17.03 -5.27
N PHE A 36 52.21 -18.02 -6.16
CA PHE A 36 53.35 -18.82 -6.63
C PHE A 36 54.36 -17.99 -7.45
N SER A 37 53.87 -17.08 -8.29
CA SER A 37 54.73 -16.16 -9.05
C SER A 37 55.51 -15.24 -8.11
N PHE A 38 54.85 -14.73 -7.05
CA PHE A 38 55.46 -13.91 -5.99
C PHE A 38 56.49 -14.68 -5.17
N SER A 39 56.20 -15.92 -4.79
CA SER A 39 57.12 -16.80 -4.05
C SER A 39 58.41 -17.06 -4.85
N SER A 40 58.31 -17.21 -6.18
CA SER A 40 59.47 -17.38 -7.05
C SER A 40 60.35 -16.12 -7.18
N LEU A 41 59.75 -14.94 -7.01
CA LEU A 41 60.40 -13.63 -7.13
C LEU A 41 60.94 -13.10 -5.80
N TRP A 42 60.45 -13.61 -4.68
CA TRP A 42 60.82 -13.20 -3.32
C TRP A 42 62.33 -13.30 -3.05
N ASN A 43 63.00 -14.31 -3.62
CA ASN A 43 64.44 -14.52 -3.48
C ASN A 43 65.30 -13.69 -4.47
N LYS A 44 64.69 -12.94 -5.39
CA LYS A 44 65.38 -12.20 -6.47
C LYS A 44 65.10 -10.69 -6.49
N LEU A 45 64.09 -10.21 -5.76
CA LEU A 45 63.67 -8.81 -5.76
C LEU A 45 64.16 -8.08 -4.52
N ASN A 46 64.52 -6.81 -4.70
CA ASN A 46 64.92 -5.92 -3.61
C ASN A 46 63.68 -5.60 -2.73
N GLY A 47 63.85 -5.48 -1.41
CA GLY A 47 62.73 -5.33 -0.45
C GLY A 47 61.79 -4.15 -0.74
N TYR A 48 62.31 -3.09 -1.39
CA TYR A 48 61.53 -1.95 -1.86
C TYR A 48 60.51 -2.32 -2.94
N VAL A 49 60.86 -3.21 -3.88
CA VAL A 49 59.97 -3.66 -4.95
C VAL A 49 58.84 -4.54 -4.38
N ILE A 50 59.17 -5.37 -3.39
CA ILE A 50 58.21 -6.20 -2.66
C ILE A 50 57.19 -5.31 -1.92
N PHE A 51 57.64 -4.26 -1.25
CA PHE A 51 56.76 -3.30 -0.57
C PHE A 51 55.73 -2.66 -1.52
N TRP A 52 56.18 -2.13 -2.67
CA TRP A 52 55.30 -1.51 -3.65
C TRP A 52 54.30 -2.49 -4.27
N LEU A 53 54.70 -3.74 -4.47
CA LEU A 53 53.81 -4.79 -4.98
C LEU A 53 52.72 -5.14 -3.97
N VAL A 54 53.07 -5.35 -2.69
CA VAL A 54 52.08 -5.61 -1.62
C VAL A 54 51.13 -4.41 -1.46
N PHE A 55 51.67 -3.19 -1.45
CA PHE A 55 50.87 -1.97 -1.39
C PHE A 55 49.90 -1.84 -2.56
N SER A 56 50.35 -2.14 -3.79
CA SER A 56 49.51 -2.13 -4.99
C SER A 56 48.39 -3.17 -4.93
N ILE A 57 48.68 -4.38 -4.42
CA ILE A 57 47.66 -5.43 -4.23
C ILE A 57 46.59 -4.99 -3.23
N ILE A 58 46.99 -4.36 -2.11
CA ILE A 58 46.05 -3.86 -1.11
C ILE A 58 45.14 -2.78 -1.73
N ILE A 59 45.71 -1.83 -2.47
CA ILE A 59 44.95 -0.79 -3.16
C ILE A 59 43.97 -1.40 -4.18
N ILE A 60 44.44 -2.31 -5.04
CA ILE A 60 43.60 -2.97 -6.04
C ILE A 60 42.48 -3.76 -5.36
N SER A 61 42.77 -4.47 -4.28
CA SER A 61 41.77 -5.23 -3.52
C SER A 61 40.71 -4.30 -2.91
N ALA A 62 41.11 -3.15 -2.36
CA ALA A 62 40.18 -2.16 -1.83
C ALA A 62 39.31 -1.53 -2.93
N LEU A 63 39.88 -1.25 -4.11
CA LEU A 63 39.14 -0.75 -5.28
C LEU A 63 38.15 -1.79 -5.81
N LEU A 64 38.57 -3.06 -5.93
CA LEU A 64 37.70 -4.16 -6.35
C LEU A 64 36.54 -4.35 -5.36
N TYR A 65 36.82 -4.31 -4.06
CA TYR A 65 35.78 -4.37 -3.03
C TYR A 65 34.75 -3.24 -3.19
N LYS A 66 35.21 -1.99 -3.38
CA LYS A 66 34.31 -0.86 -3.63
C LYS A 66 33.51 -1.00 -4.93
N LEU A 67 34.13 -1.48 -6.00
CA LEU A 67 33.45 -1.72 -7.27
C LEU A 67 32.33 -2.76 -7.13
N VAL A 68 32.59 -3.86 -6.40
CA VAL A 68 31.59 -4.88 -6.10
C VAL A 68 30.45 -4.32 -5.24
N ASP A 69 30.75 -3.53 -4.22
CA ASP A 69 29.73 -2.86 -3.38
C ASP A 69 28.83 -1.93 -4.21
N VAL A 70 29.43 -1.06 -5.04
CA VAL A 70 28.69 -0.15 -5.93
C VAL A 70 27.85 -0.94 -6.94
N TRP A 71 28.40 -2.01 -7.51
CA TRP A 71 27.67 -2.86 -8.46
C TRP A 71 26.47 -3.55 -7.81
N ASN A 72 26.63 -4.08 -6.60
CA ASN A 72 25.53 -4.70 -5.86
C ASN A 72 24.42 -3.69 -5.53
N LYS A 73 24.78 -2.48 -5.10
CA LYS A 73 23.82 -1.38 -4.88
C LYS A 73 23.10 -1.01 -6.16
N TYR A 74 23.82 -0.83 -7.26
CA TYR A 74 23.24 -0.55 -8.58
C TYR A 74 22.20 -1.62 -8.98
N GLN A 75 22.50 -2.91 -8.78
CA GLN A 75 21.55 -3.98 -9.07
C GLN A 75 20.28 -3.89 -8.22
N ILE A 76 20.41 -3.55 -6.93
CA ILE A 76 19.26 -3.37 -6.03
C ILE A 76 18.39 -2.20 -6.51
N TYR A 77 18.98 -1.04 -6.80
CA TYR A 77 18.25 0.13 -7.27
C TYR A 77 17.59 -0.10 -8.63
N ASN A 78 18.30 -0.72 -9.57
CA ASN A 78 17.74 -0.99 -10.90
C ASN A 78 16.58 -2.00 -10.82
N LYS A 79 16.69 -3.02 -9.96
CA LYS A 79 15.58 -3.96 -9.72
C LYS A 79 14.40 -3.24 -9.06
N PHE A 80 14.64 -2.41 -8.06
CA PHE A 80 13.61 -1.61 -7.42
C PHE A 80 12.88 -0.71 -8.42
N ALA A 81 13.62 0.05 -9.24
CA ALA A 81 13.05 0.96 -10.22
C ALA A 81 12.15 0.25 -11.24
N ASN A 82 12.55 -0.92 -11.73
CA ASN A 82 11.73 -1.70 -12.67
C ASN A 82 10.44 -2.22 -12.01
N ASN A 83 10.55 -2.73 -10.78
CA ASN A 83 9.40 -3.25 -10.04
C ASN A 83 8.40 -2.12 -9.71
N VAL A 84 8.90 -0.99 -9.22
CA VAL A 84 8.07 0.19 -8.94
C VAL A 84 7.45 0.75 -10.21
N HIS A 85 8.17 0.75 -11.34
CA HIS A 85 7.59 1.21 -12.60
C HIS A 85 6.40 0.34 -13.05
N SER A 86 6.51 -0.99 -12.96
CA SER A 86 5.38 -1.89 -13.25
C SER A 86 4.24 -1.65 -12.28
N PHE A 87 4.55 -1.62 -10.97
CA PHE A 87 3.59 -1.37 -9.92
C PHE A 87 2.82 -0.06 -10.12
N MET A 88 3.52 1.06 -10.36
CA MET A 88 2.89 2.38 -10.59
C MET A 88 2.01 2.38 -11.84
N LYS A 89 2.37 1.62 -12.88
CA LYS A 89 1.57 1.55 -14.10
C LYS A 89 0.26 0.80 -13.86
N ASP A 90 0.32 -0.33 -13.17
CA ASP A 90 -0.84 -1.20 -12.94
C ASP A 90 -1.79 -0.56 -11.91
N THR A 91 -1.23 -0.05 -10.79
CA THR A 91 -1.97 0.68 -9.74
C THR A 91 -2.75 1.88 -10.29
N VAL A 92 -2.14 2.71 -11.14
CA VAL A 92 -2.80 3.90 -11.70
C VAL A 92 -3.99 3.50 -12.57
N LEU A 93 -3.89 2.41 -13.32
CA LEU A 93 -5.01 1.90 -14.13
C LEU A 93 -6.16 1.44 -13.24
N THR A 94 -5.84 0.69 -12.17
CA THR A 94 -6.81 0.24 -11.17
C THR A 94 -7.49 1.44 -10.50
N ASP A 95 -6.72 2.41 -10.01
CA ASP A 95 -7.25 3.61 -9.35
C ASP A 95 -8.21 4.37 -10.29
N VAL A 96 -7.81 4.60 -11.55
CA VAL A 96 -8.66 5.28 -12.56
C VAL A 96 -9.93 4.48 -12.86
N GLU A 97 -9.84 3.16 -13.01
CA GLU A 97 -11.00 2.31 -13.27
C GLU A 97 -12.04 2.43 -12.17
N PHE A 98 -11.63 2.27 -10.91
CA PHE A 98 -12.56 2.28 -9.78
C PHE A 98 -13.08 3.69 -9.47
N LEU A 99 -12.26 4.74 -9.60
CA LEU A 99 -12.73 6.12 -9.48
C LEU A 99 -13.74 6.48 -10.59
N SER A 100 -13.52 6.02 -11.83
CA SER A 100 -14.48 6.24 -12.92
C SER A 100 -15.80 5.48 -12.72
N LYS A 101 -15.76 4.28 -12.12
CA LYS A 101 -16.98 3.55 -11.73
C LYS A 101 -17.77 4.33 -10.67
N LEU A 102 -17.09 4.87 -9.65
CA LEU A 102 -17.69 5.70 -8.61
C LEU A 102 -18.36 6.95 -9.21
N GLU A 103 -17.63 7.72 -10.02
CA GLU A 103 -18.14 8.94 -10.65
C GLU A 103 -19.38 8.68 -11.53
N LYS A 104 -19.37 7.60 -12.33
CA LYS A 104 -20.54 7.24 -13.16
C LYS A 104 -21.76 6.87 -12.33
N GLU A 105 -21.55 6.25 -11.16
CA GLU A 105 -22.67 5.92 -10.28
C GLU A 105 -23.20 7.14 -9.55
N ASP A 106 -22.30 8.03 -9.11
CA ASP A 106 -22.66 9.32 -8.54
C ASP A 106 -23.49 10.14 -9.54
N ASP A 107 -23.08 10.21 -10.81
CA ASP A 107 -23.82 10.88 -11.89
C ASP A 107 -25.18 10.21 -12.15
N ARG A 108 -25.20 8.88 -12.26
CA ARG A 108 -26.44 8.11 -12.43
C ARG A 108 -27.41 8.38 -11.29
N PHE A 109 -26.91 8.47 -10.06
CA PHE A 109 -27.71 8.76 -8.88
C PHE A 109 -28.24 10.19 -8.88
N VAL A 110 -27.38 11.18 -9.14
CA VAL A 110 -27.76 12.59 -9.21
C VAL A 110 -28.79 12.83 -10.31
N SER A 111 -28.70 12.08 -11.42
CA SER A 111 -29.62 12.13 -12.56
C SER A 111 -30.82 11.17 -12.46
N ALA A 112 -30.84 10.28 -11.46
CA ALA A 112 -31.92 9.31 -11.29
C ALA A 112 -33.26 10.02 -11.03
N PRO A 113 -34.37 9.45 -11.50
CA PRO A 113 -35.71 9.99 -11.29
C PRO A 113 -36.22 9.76 -9.86
N ILE A 114 -35.40 9.99 -8.84
CA ILE A 114 -35.87 10.06 -7.43
C ILE A 114 -36.96 11.15 -7.31
N GLN A 115 -36.97 12.12 -8.23
CA GLN A 115 -38.06 13.07 -8.43
C GLN A 115 -39.41 12.45 -8.77
N ASP A 116 -39.43 11.30 -9.46
CA ASP A 116 -40.68 10.65 -9.90
C ASP A 116 -41.27 9.77 -8.78
N PHE A 117 -40.42 9.29 -7.85
CA PHE A 117 -40.81 8.48 -6.68
C PHE A 117 -41.08 9.30 -5.41
N LEU A 118 -40.80 10.60 -5.45
CA LEU A 118 -41.01 11.56 -4.36
C LEU A 118 -42.41 11.53 -3.72
N PRO A 119 -43.52 11.31 -4.48
CA PRO A 119 -44.87 11.18 -3.92
C PRO A 119 -45.11 9.89 -3.12
N GLU A 120 -44.29 8.84 -3.31
CA GLU A 120 -44.45 7.50 -2.72
C GLU A 120 -43.38 7.17 -1.67
N LEU A 121 -42.68 8.19 -1.17
CA LEU A 121 -41.59 8.11 -0.20
C LEU A 121 -42.08 7.64 1.19
N THR A 122 -42.27 6.34 1.34
CA THR A 122 -42.26 5.69 2.66
C THR A 122 -40.83 5.54 3.16
N GLU A 123 -40.65 5.54 4.48
CA GLU A 123 -39.35 5.31 5.13
C GLU A 123 -38.72 3.99 4.69
N GLU A 124 -39.54 2.96 4.49
CA GLU A 124 -39.11 1.64 4.04
C GLU A 124 -38.53 1.66 2.62
N ASN A 125 -39.12 2.44 1.70
CA ASN A 125 -38.61 2.56 0.33
C ASN A 125 -37.28 3.34 0.28
N LEU A 126 -37.13 4.36 1.13
CA LEU A 126 -35.87 5.10 1.25
C LEU A 126 -34.72 4.26 1.76
N LEU A 127 -34.97 3.49 2.81
CA LEU A 127 -33.97 2.59 3.38
C LEU A 127 -33.58 1.49 2.40
N LYS A 128 -34.53 0.95 1.63
CA LYS A 128 -34.26 -0.04 0.57
C LYS A 128 -33.38 0.52 -0.54
N GLU A 129 -33.69 1.72 -1.04
CA GLU A 129 -32.85 2.36 -2.07
C GLU A 129 -31.44 2.65 -1.52
N PHE A 130 -31.34 3.22 -0.33
CA PHE A 130 -30.05 3.43 0.33
C PHE A 130 -29.23 2.14 0.47
N GLU A 131 -29.87 1.04 0.86
CA GLU A 131 -29.22 -0.27 0.99
C GLU A 131 -28.69 -0.78 -0.37
N ILE A 132 -29.46 -0.60 -1.45
CA ILE A 132 -29.03 -0.96 -2.81
C ILE A 132 -27.80 -0.14 -3.22
N PHE A 133 -27.82 1.17 -2.97
CA PHE A 133 -26.67 2.05 -3.25
C PHE A 133 -25.44 1.64 -2.43
N SER A 134 -25.60 1.47 -1.11
CA SER A 134 -24.55 1.09 -0.17
C SER A 134 -23.85 -0.21 -0.59
N LYS A 135 -24.64 -1.26 -0.92
CA LYS A 135 -24.11 -2.56 -1.37
C LYS A 135 -23.22 -2.45 -2.61
N LYS A 136 -23.57 -1.59 -3.56
CA LYS A 136 -22.81 -1.41 -4.80
C LYS A 136 -21.46 -0.75 -4.55
N TYR A 137 -21.43 0.34 -3.79
CA TYR A 137 -20.20 1.01 -3.38
C TYR A 137 -19.28 0.09 -2.57
N SER A 138 -19.84 -0.69 -1.65
CA SER A 138 -19.06 -1.67 -0.89
C SER A 138 -18.48 -2.77 -1.78
N SER A 139 -19.24 -3.30 -2.73
CA SER A 139 -18.74 -4.32 -3.66
C SER A 139 -17.53 -3.82 -4.43
N TRP A 140 -17.60 -2.61 -4.98
CA TRP A 140 -16.47 -2.00 -5.69
C TRP A 140 -15.28 -1.71 -4.78
N SER A 141 -15.54 -1.28 -3.54
CA SER A 141 -14.48 -1.05 -2.56
C SER A 141 -13.77 -2.35 -2.18
N LYS A 142 -14.50 -3.47 -2.03
CA LYS A 142 -13.91 -4.81 -1.82
C LYS A 142 -13.00 -5.20 -2.98
N GLU A 143 -13.49 -5.05 -4.21
CA GLU A 143 -12.74 -5.39 -5.41
C GLU A 143 -11.50 -4.51 -5.57
N TYR A 144 -11.63 -3.20 -5.30
CA TYR A 144 -10.51 -2.27 -5.30
C TYR A 144 -9.42 -2.68 -4.32
N PHE A 145 -9.75 -2.85 -3.02
CA PHE A 145 -8.74 -3.24 -2.02
C PHE A 145 -8.11 -4.58 -2.32
N LYS A 146 -8.90 -5.52 -2.87
CA LYS A 146 -8.37 -6.81 -3.30
C LYS A 146 -7.34 -6.66 -4.44
N ALA A 147 -7.63 -5.87 -5.47
CA ALA A 147 -6.69 -5.63 -6.56
C ALA A 147 -5.40 -4.97 -6.05
N ILE A 148 -5.52 -3.94 -5.21
CA ILE A 148 -4.38 -3.22 -4.66
C ILE A 148 -3.51 -4.11 -3.76
N PHE A 149 -4.12 -4.86 -2.84
CA PHE A 149 -3.37 -5.67 -1.86
C PHE A 149 -2.88 -6.99 -2.47
N ASP A 150 -3.77 -7.79 -3.05
CA ASP A 150 -3.46 -9.16 -3.49
C ASP A 150 -2.68 -9.20 -4.81
N GLU A 151 -2.90 -8.24 -5.72
CA GLU A 151 -2.34 -8.32 -7.07
C GLU A 151 -1.18 -7.35 -7.26
N GLU A 152 -1.20 -6.18 -6.65
CA GLU A 152 -0.19 -5.15 -6.91
C GLU A 152 0.87 -5.10 -5.81
N LEU A 153 0.45 -4.90 -4.55
CA LEU A 153 1.38 -4.77 -3.42
C LEU A 153 2.05 -6.11 -3.07
N GLU A 154 1.33 -7.23 -3.07
CA GLU A 154 1.97 -8.53 -2.81
C GLU A 154 3.05 -8.84 -3.86
N ILE A 155 2.78 -8.58 -5.15
CA ILE A 155 3.76 -8.78 -6.23
C ILE A 155 4.96 -7.87 -6.04
N LEU A 156 4.77 -6.57 -5.80
CA LEU A 156 5.87 -5.64 -5.56
C LEU A 156 6.78 -6.12 -4.41
N ILE A 157 6.17 -6.45 -3.27
CA ILE A 157 6.89 -6.90 -2.06
C ILE A 157 7.63 -8.21 -2.35
N LYS A 158 6.94 -9.18 -2.94
CA LYS A 158 7.51 -10.51 -3.23
C LYS A 158 8.64 -10.44 -4.24
N GLU A 159 8.48 -9.71 -5.33
CA GLU A 159 9.51 -9.58 -6.35
C GLU A 159 10.73 -8.83 -5.83
N PHE A 160 10.53 -7.79 -5.01
CA PHE A 160 11.63 -6.95 -4.54
C PHE A 160 12.38 -7.55 -3.34
N LEU A 161 11.64 -7.98 -2.31
CA LEU A 161 12.22 -8.56 -1.11
C LEU A 161 12.60 -10.04 -1.28
N GLY A 162 11.83 -10.78 -2.09
CA GLY A 162 11.93 -12.23 -2.18
C GLY A 162 11.14 -12.96 -1.10
N SER A 163 10.24 -12.26 -0.41
CA SER A 163 9.41 -12.78 0.68
C SER A 163 8.00 -12.19 0.61
N GLU A 164 7.02 -12.92 1.11
CA GLU A 164 5.65 -12.43 1.23
C GLU A 164 5.49 -11.59 2.51
N ALA A 165 4.54 -10.65 2.49
CA ALA A 165 4.09 -9.91 3.67
C ALA A 165 2.60 -10.14 3.87
N GLU A 166 2.14 -10.28 5.11
CA GLU A 166 0.72 -10.25 5.43
C GLU A 166 0.28 -8.79 5.51
N ILE A 167 -0.60 -8.39 4.60
CA ILE A 167 -1.18 -7.04 4.56
C ILE A 167 -2.52 -7.06 5.31
N THR A 168 -2.74 -6.07 6.17
CA THR A 168 -4.01 -5.91 6.89
C THR A 168 -4.45 -4.45 6.86
N LEU A 169 -5.64 -4.20 6.32
CA LEU A 169 -6.33 -2.92 6.40
C LEU A 169 -7.14 -2.86 7.69
N GLN A 170 -6.96 -1.79 8.45
CA GLN A 170 -7.55 -1.61 9.78
C GLN A 170 -8.33 -0.30 9.83
N LEU A 171 -9.61 -0.30 9.42
CA LEU A 171 -10.42 0.92 9.44
C LEU A 171 -10.98 1.19 10.84
N LEU A 172 -11.01 2.46 11.23
CA LEU A 172 -11.71 2.87 12.44
C LEU A 172 -13.20 2.55 12.33
N THR A 173 -13.84 2.32 13.46
CA THR A 173 -15.30 2.11 13.50
C THR A 173 -16.07 3.39 13.24
N LYS A 174 -15.47 4.53 13.60
CA LYS A 174 -16.01 5.88 13.51
C LYS A 174 -14.89 6.90 13.33
N GLU A 175 -15.26 8.14 13.03
CA GLU A 175 -14.33 9.27 13.02
C GLU A 175 -13.55 9.37 14.34
N TYR A 176 -12.23 9.56 14.23
CA TYR A 176 -11.33 9.64 15.39
C TYR A 176 -11.65 10.83 16.29
N LYS A 177 -11.71 10.59 17.61
CA LYS A 177 -11.93 11.62 18.63
C LYS A 177 -10.84 11.57 19.70
N TYR A 178 -10.08 12.67 19.83
CA TYR A 178 -8.90 12.79 20.69
C TYR A 178 -9.13 12.48 22.18
N ASN A 179 -10.36 12.65 22.70
CA ASN A 179 -10.69 12.43 24.12
C ASN A 179 -11.65 11.25 24.35
N GLN A 180 -11.74 10.33 23.40
CA GLN A 180 -12.63 9.17 23.49
C GLN A 180 -11.89 7.90 23.14
N GLU A 181 -12.42 6.76 23.58
CA GLU A 181 -11.91 5.47 23.15
C GLU A 181 -12.24 5.28 21.67
N ASN A 182 -11.19 5.13 20.86
CA ASN A 182 -11.31 4.87 19.44
C ASN A 182 -11.10 3.38 19.17
N TYR A 183 -11.90 2.86 18.26
CA TYR A 183 -11.96 1.44 17.95
C TYR A 183 -11.75 1.22 16.46
N TYR A 184 -11.27 0.04 16.09
CA TYR A 184 -11.03 -0.35 14.70
C TYR A 184 -11.39 -1.81 14.45
N TYR A 185 -11.60 -2.13 13.17
CA TYR A 185 -11.75 -3.50 12.68
C TYR A 185 -10.61 -3.86 11.74
N ASP A 186 -10.22 -5.12 11.71
CA ASP A 186 -9.35 -5.65 10.64
C ASP A 186 -10.20 -5.84 9.38
N SER A 187 -10.45 -4.76 8.62
CA SER A 187 -11.37 -4.67 7.48
C SER A 187 -10.96 -5.52 6.27
N PHE A 188 -9.65 -5.74 6.06
CA PHE A 188 -9.11 -6.63 5.03
C PHE A 188 -7.89 -7.35 5.57
N VAL A 189 -7.77 -8.67 5.37
CA VAL A 189 -6.60 -9.46 5.77
C VAL A 189 -6.20 -10.39 4.64
N GLU A 190 -4.99 -10.20 4.13
CA GLU A 190 -4.42 -11.00 3.07
C GLU A 190 -3.81 -12.30 3.61
N LYS A 191 -4.69 -13.28 3.83
CA LYS A 191 -4.53 -14.74 3.64
C LYS A 191 -5.53 -15.45 4.55
N LYS A 192 -6.51 -16.09 3.89
CA LYS A 192 -7.76 -16.70 4.38
C LYS A 192 -8.94 -15.73 4.35
N ARG A 193 -9.61 -15.76 3.19
CA ARG A 193 -10.91 -15.17 2.89
C ARG A 193 -11.84 -15.23 4.10
N LYS A 194 -12.08 -14.06 4.68
CA LYS A 194 -13.35 -13.60 5.24
C LYS A 194 -13.17 -12.09 5.44
N SER A 195 -14.07 -11.32 4.88
CA SER A 195 -14.20 -9.91 5.18
C SER A 195 -14.35 -9.79 6.70
N ILE A 196 -13.37 -9.12 7.32
CA ILE A 196 -13.26 -8.95 8.78
C ILE A 196 -12.78 -10.21 9.55
N LYS A 197 -11.57 -10.14 10.11
CA LYS A 197 -10.97 -11.21 10.96
C LYS A 197 -11.51 -11.19 12.40
N ASN A 198 -12.03 -10.05 12.87
CA ASN A 198 -12.55 -9.89 14.24
C ASN A 198 -14.04 -9.56 14.22
N SER A 199 -14.86 -10.43 14.78
CA SER A 199 -16.30 -10.19 14.96
C SER A 199 -16.62 -9.00 15.88
N SER A 200 -15.64 -8.53 16.66
CA SER A 200 -15.75 -7.39 17.56
C SER A 200 -14.68 -6.33 17.29
N PRO A 201 -15.01 -5.04 17.50
CA PRO A 201 -14.05 -3.96 17.32
C PRO A 201 -12.97 -4.03 18.39
N ARG A 202 -11.73 -3.68 18.01
CA ARG A 202 -10.58 -3.61 18.92
C ARG A 202 -10.27 -2.17 19.24
N MET A 203 -9.89 -1.90 20.48
CA MET A 203 -9.40 -0.59 20.90
C MET A 203 -8.03 -0.30 20.26
N LEU A 204 -7.75 0.96 19.91
CA LEU A 204 -6.43 1.36 19.48
C LEU A 204 -5.39 1.01 20.56
N ASN A 205 -4.24 0.50 20.10
CA ASN A 205 -3.11 0.22 20.99
C ASN A 205 -2.16 1.42 21.07
N ASP A 206 -1.24 1.40 22.04
CA ASP A 206 -0.28 2.46 22.28
C ASP A 206 0.55 2.84 21.04
N THR A 207 0.85 1.88 20.15
CA THR A 207 1.59 2.16 18.89
C THR A 207 0.74 2.93 17.89
N MET A 208 -0.55 2.59 17.78
CA MET A 208 -1.51 3.30 16.93
C MET A 208 -1.77 4.71 17.44
N GLU A 209 -2.03 4.86 18.74
CA GLU A 209 -2.22 6.18 19.37
C GLU A 209 -0.96 7.05 19.24
N ALA A 210 0.22 6.47 19.47
CA ALA A 210 1.48 7.17 19.24
C ALA A 210 1.60 7.67 17.80
N LEU A 211 1.32 6.83 16.80
CA LEU A 211 1.34 7.22 15.38
C LEU A 211 0.42 8.39 15.05
N ILE A 212 -0.76 8.42 15.68
CA ILE A 212 -1.73 9.51 15.53
C ILE A 212 -1.14 10.81 16.09
N HIS A 213 -0.61 10.79 17.31
CA HIS A 213 -0.02 11.96 17.96
C HIS A 213 1.30 12.42 17.31
N PHE A 214 2.08 11.51 16.73
CA PHE A 214 3.36 11.83 16.10
C PHE A 214 3.24 12.43 14.69
N LYS A 215 2.05 12.43 14.07
CA LYS A 215 1.86 13.06 12.75
C LYS A 215 2.01 14.59 12.81
N GLU A 216 1.80 15.21 13.98
CA GLU A 216 2.18 16.60 14.24
C GLU A 216 3.71 16.83 14.14
N ASN A 217 4.52 15.77 14.19
CA ASN A 217 5.99 15.77 14.25
C ASN A 217 6.71 15.01 13.11
N LYS A 218 6.03 14.73 11.96
CA LYS A 218 6.59 14.13 10.72
C LYS A 218 6.81 12.60 10.69
N THR A 219 6.37 11.83 11.68
CA THR A 219 6.53 10.36 11.62
C THR A 219 5.42 9.72 10.78
N THR A 220 5.77 9.02 9.70
CA THR A 220 4.82 8.44 8.72
C THR A 220 4.55 6.95 8.92
N TYR A 221 5.33 6.25 9.74
CA TYR A 221 5.14 4.84 10.06
C TYR A 221 5.83 4.46 11.38
N MET A 222 5.42 3.35 11.99
CA MET A 222 6.11 2.73 13.13
C MET A 222 6.37 1.24 12.87
N ILE A 223 7.47 0.74 13.44
CA ILE A 223 7.80 -0.69 13.41
C ILE A 223 7.42 -1.31 14.74
N ARG A 224 6.59 -2.36 14.70
CA ARG A 224 6.17 -3.16 15.85
C ARG A 224 6.84 -4.54 15.79
N ASN A 225 7.38 -4.97 16.92
CA ASN A 225 7.95 -6.30 17.13
C ASN A 225 9.06 -6.70 16.13
N ASP A 226 9.79 -5.76 15.52
CA ASP A 226 10.79 -5.98 14.45
C ASP A 226 10.26 -6.51 13.10
N TYR A 227 8.98 -6.89 13.00
CA TYR A 227 8.41 -7.56 11.82
C TYR A 227 7.27 -6.81 11.15
N THR A 228 6.51 -6.02 11.89
CA THR A 228 5.30 -5.36 11.38
C THR A 228 5.55 -3.88 11.20
N VAL A 229 5.31 -3.35 10.01
CA VAL A 229 5.19 -1.91 9.77
C VAL A 229 3.74 -1.51 9.90
N LEU A 230 3.48 -0.39 10.54
CA LEU A 230 2.16 0.21 10.67
C LEU A 230 2.18 1.62 10.06
N ILE A 231 1.28 1.88 9.12
CA ILE A 231 1.14 3.16 8.41
C ILE A 231 -0.27 3.70 8.67
N PRO A 232 -0.44 4.96 9.13
CA PRO A 232 -1.76 5.54 9.38
C PRO A 232 -2.41 6.03 8.07
N LEU A 233 -3.68 5.68 7.87
CA LEU A 233 -4.51 6.19 6.76
C LEU A 233 -5.14 7.51 7.17
N THR A 234 -4.57 8.59 6.66
CA THR A 234 -4.88 9.94 7.14
C THR A 234 -4.82 10.96 6.02
N THR A 235 -5.76 11.91 6.01
CA THR A 235 -5.74 12.98 5.01
C THR A 235 -4.49 13.86 5.22
N ILE A 236 -3.82 14.21 4.12
CA ILE A 236 -2.71 15.16 4.15
C ILE A 236 -3.32 16.57 4.23
N ASN A 237 -2.76 17.37 5.13
CA ASN A 237 -3.27 18.68 5.46
C ASN A 237 -2.95 19.68 4.33
N MET A 238 -3.78 19.74 3.29
CA MET A 238 -3.61 20.74 2.21
C MET A 238 -4.22 22.12 2.56
N HIS A 239 -5.06 22.21 3.60
CA HIS A 239 -5.87 23.41 3.89
C HIS A 239 -5.95 23.84 5.38
N ASN A 240 -4.98 23.45 6.23
CA ASN A 240 -4.99 23.71 7.68
C ASN A 240 -6.19 23.12 8.45
N GLU A 241 -6.83 22.09 7.92
CA GLU A 241 -7.86 21.32 8.63
C GLU A 241 -7.19 20.24 9.49
N THR A 242 -7.82 19.85 10.60
CA THR A 242 -7.35 18.71 11.40
C THR A 242 -7.33 17.46 10.52
N PRO A 243 -6.19 16.73 10.42
CA PRO A 243 -6.10 15.55 9.57
C PRO A 243 -7.14 14.51 10.03
N THR A 244 -7.98 14.07 9.10
CA THR A 244 -8.96 13.01 9.34
C THR A 244 -8.24 11.68 9.31
N ILE A 245 -8.54 10.82 10.28
CA ILE A 245 -7.95 9.49 10.41
C ILE A 245 -9.02 8.47 10.07
N PHE A 246 -8.73 7.62 9.08
CA PHE A 246 -9.64 6.57 8.65
C PHE A 246 -9.25 5.20 9.19
N GLY A 247 -7.99 5.03 9.60
CA GLY A 247 -7.48 3.75 10.06
C GLY A 247 -5.98 3.59 9.88
N PHE A 248 -5.56 2.35 9.66
CA PHE A 248 -4.16 1.96 9.48
C PHE A 248 -4.03 0.85 8.44
N VAL A 249 -2.85 0.72 7.86
CA VAL A 249 -2.43 -0.47 7.11
C VAL A 249 -1.22 -1.06 7.79
N SER A 250 -1.26 -2.36 8.06
CA SER A 250 -0.13 -3.09 8.62
C SER A 250 0.46 -4.07 7.61
N PHE A 251 1.79 -4.08 7.51
CA PHE A 251 2.56 -5.01 6.68
C PHE A 251 3.42 -5.87 7.60
N THR A 252 3.11 -7.15 7.71
CA THR A 252 3.87 -8.08 8.55
C THR A 252 4.78 -8.96 7.70
N PHE A 253 6.09 -8.75 7.81
CA PHE A 253 7.10 -9.47 7.06
C PHE A 253 7.50 -10.78 7.75
N GLN A 254 7.91 -11.78 6.97
CA GLN A 254 8.44 -13.05 7.50
C GLN A 254 9.81 -12.90 8.16
N TYR A 255 10.62 -11.93 7.71
CA TYR A 255 11.97 -11.67 8.20
C TYR A 255 12.00 -10.35 8.98
N LYS A 256 12.96 -10.21 9.91
CA LYS A 256 13.10 -8.96 10.66
C LYS A 256 13.51 -7.84 9.72
N ILE A 257 12.87 -6.69 9.84
CA ILE A 257 13.11 -5.54 8.96
C ILE A 257 14.58 -5.10 8.99
N LYS A 258 15.23 -5.20 10.15
CA LYS A 258 16.66 -4.89 10.33
C LYS A 258 17.61 -5.77 9.52
N ASP A 259 17.15 -6.93 9.03
CA ASP A 259 17.98 -7.85 8.25
C ASP A 259 18.08 -7.41 6.78
N PHE A 260 17.27 -6.43 6.33
CA PHE A 260 17.27 -5.92 4.96
C PHE A 260 17.10 -4.39 4.85
N PRO A 261 17.89 -3.58 5.57
CA PRO A 261 17.64 -2.15 5.75
C PRO A 261 17.63 -1.33 4.45
N ILE A 262 18.51 -1.65 3.49
CA ILE A 262 18.56 -0.94 2.21
C ILE A 262 17.29 -1.18 1.38
N LYS A 263 16.84 -2.44 1.31
CA LYS A 263 15.61 -2.77 0.58
C LYS A 263 14.39 -2.20 1.30
N PHE A 264 14.34 -2.32 2.62
CA PHE A 264 13.24 -1.78 3.40
C PHE A 264 13.08 -0.27 3.21
N ASN A 265 14.17 0.49 3.30
CA ASN A 265 14.14 1.94 3.12
C ASN A 265 13.67 2.36 1.73
N LEU A 266 13.90 1.54 0.70
CA LEU A 266 13.35 1.81 -0.63
C LEU A 266 11.86 1.49 -0.71
N LEU A 267 11.46 0.35 -0.14
CA LEU A 267 10.08 -0.11 -0.17
C LEU A 267 9.14 0.79 0.63
N ILE A 268 9.56 1.27 1.81
CA ILE A 268 8.68 1.98 2.75
C ILE A 268 8.10 3.25 2.14
N ASP A 269 8.87 4.00 1.36
CA ASP A 269 8.39 5.22 0.70
C ASP A 269 7.26 4.91 -0.30
N CYS A 270 7.39 3.80 -1.05
CA CYS A 270 6.32 3.33 -1.94
C CYS A 270 5.07 2.87 -1.16
N LEU A 271 5.25 2.18 -0.03
CA LEU A 271 4.12 1.75 0.79
C LEU A 271 3.37 2.95 1.40
N ILE A 272 4.10 3.98 1.85
CA ILE A 272 3.52 5.22 2.35
C ILE A 272 2.71 5.89 1.23
N ALA A 273 3.30 6.11 0.06
CA ALA A 273 2.62 6.73 -1.07
C ALA A 273 1.33 5.96 -1.45
N LYS A 274 1.38 4.62 -1.50
CA LYS A 274 0.18 3.85 -1.80
C LYS A 274 -0.88 3.92 -0.70
N CYS A 275 -0.48 4.01 0.57
CA CYS A 275 -1.42 4.25 1.66
C CYS A 275 -2.10 5.63 1.55
N GLU A 276 -1.41 6.63 1.01
CA GLU A 276 -2.00 7.95 0.72
C GLU A 276 -3.05 7.86 -0.40
N ASP A 277 -2.79 7.12 -1.47
CA ASP A 277 -3.76 6.87 -2.55
C ASP A 277 -5.00 6.12 -2.04
N ILE A 278 -4.80 5.08 -1.23
CA ILE A 278 -5.87 4.34 -0.56
C ILE A 278 -6.70 5.29 0.33
N CYS A 279 -6.05 6.17 1.08
CA CYS A 279 -6.72 7.17 1.90
C CYS A 279 -7.55 8.14 1.04
N TYR A 280 -7.05 8.55 -0.13
CA TYR A 280 -7.80 9.38 -1.07
C TYR A 280 -9.04 8.66 -1.63
N TYR A 281 -8.91 7.37 -1.96
CA TYR A 281 -10.03 6.55 -2.39
C TYR A 281 -11.12 6.46 -1.30
N ILE A 282 -10.73 6.15 -0.06
CA ILE A 282 -11.66 6.08 1.09
C ILE A 282 -12.36 7.43 1.32
N LYS A 283 -11.65 8.54 1.23
CA LYS A 283 -12.23 9.89 1.34
C LYS A 283 -13.26 10.15 0.23
N THR A 284 -12.93 9.80 -1.01
CA THR A 284 -13.81 9.98 -2.18
C THR A 284 -15.08 9.15 -2.01
N LEU A 285 -14.92 7.89 -1.60
CA LEU A 285 -16.03 7.00 -1.28
C LEU A 285 -16.94 7.59 -0.20
N GLY A 286 -16.37 8.13 0.89
CA GLY A 286 -17.13 8.82 1.93
C GLY A 286 -17.98 9.97 1.39
N ASN A 287 -17.42 10.78 0.47
CA ASN A 287 -18.19 11.81 -0.21
C ASN A 287 -19.35 11.22 -1.04
N SER A 288 -19.11 10.15 -1.81
CA SER A 288 -20.16 9.48 -2.59
C SER A 288 -21.29 8.95 -1.70
N TYR A 289 -20.99 8.38 -0.53
CA TYR A 289 -22.02 7.97 0.44
C TYR A 289 -22.87 9.15 0.93
N THR A 290 -22.27 10.33 1.13
CA THR A 290 -23.03 11.53 1.54
C THR A 290 -23.89 12.12 0.42
N LEU A 291 -23.53 11.91 -0.86
CA LEU A 291 -24.31 12.41 -2.00
C LEU A 291 -25.75 11.88 -1.98
N PHE A 292 -25.95 10.64 -1.54
CA PHE A 292 -27.29 10.04 -1.38
C PHE A 292 -28.22 10.96 -0.58
N TYR A 293 -27.76 11.32 0.61
CA TYR A 293 -28.53 12.11 1.55
C TYR A 293 -28.63 13.57 1.16
N VAL A 294 -27.58 14.16 0.61
CA VAL A 294 -27.60 15.55 0.13
C VAL A 294 -28.65 15.72 -0.98
N LYS A 295 -28.71 14.76 -1.91
CA LYS A 295 -29.73 14.75 -2.95
C LYS A 295 -31.12 14.56 -2.36
N LEU A 296 -31.29 13.60 -1.44
CA LEU A 296 -32.56 13.36 -0.76
C LEU A 296 -33.07 14.60 -0.04
N TYR A 297 -32.21 15.26 0.74
CA TYR A 297 -32.52 16.50 1.44
C TYR A 297 -32.95 17.61 0.48
N SER A 298 -32.23 17.80 -0.62
CA SER A 298 -32.57 18.77 -1.66
C SER A 298 -33.94 18.49 -2.30
N LEU A 299 -34.24 17.22 -2.56
CA LEU A 299 -35.52 16.78 -3.13
C LEU A 299 -36.69 17.02 -2.18
N VAL A 300 -36.55 16.65 -0.91
CA VAL A 300 -37.58 16.88 0.12
C VAL A 300 -37.83 18.37 0.34
N LYS A 301 -36.77 19.20 0.38
CA LYS A 301 -36.89 20.67 0.53
C LYS A 301 -37.72 21.31 -0.60
N ASN A 302 -37.56 20.79 -1.82
CA ASN A 302 -38.21 21.30 -3.03
C ASN A 302 -39.63 20.72 -3.26
N ALA A 303 -40.03 19.68 -2.53
CA ALA A 303 -41.36 19.09 -2.65
C ALA A 303 -42.48 20.01 -2.10
N LYS A 304 -43.72 19.84 -2.60
CA LYS A 304 -44.93 20.50 -2.07
C LYS A 304 -45.65 19.51 -1.12
N GLY A 305 -45.60 19.72 0.20
CA GLY A 305 -46.17 18.81 1.21
C GLY A 305 -45.69 19.12 2.63
N PRO A 306 -46.06 18.34 3.67
CA PRO A 306 -45.59 18.54 5.04
C PRO A 306 -44.08 18.29 5.12
N LYS A 307 -43.32 19.37 5.37
CA LYS A 307 -41.87 19.41 5.13
C LYS A 307 -41.01 19.09 6.35
N GLU A 308 -41.46 19.47 7.54
CA GLU A 308 -40.58 19.61 8.70
C GLU A 308 -40.17 18.26 9.27
N GLU A 309 -41.11 17.32 9.46
CA GLU A 309 -40.80 16.00 10.04
C GLU A 309 -39.89 15.15 9.14
N TYR A 310 -40.04 15.25 7.80
CA TYR A 310 -39.18 14.53 6.85
C TYR A 310 -37.79 15.18 6.71
N ILE A 311 -37.72 16.52 6.71
CA ILE A 311 -36.44 17.23 6.69
C ILE A 311 -35.65 16.94 7.96
N GLU A 312 -36.31 16.94 9.12
CA GLU A 312 -35.69 16.60 10.40
C GLU A 312 -35.21 15.15 10.43
N LYS A 313 -36.01 14.19 9.92
CA LYS A 313 -35.59 12.78 9.79
C LYS A 313 -34.39 12.59 8.86
N VAL A 314 -34.40 13.18 7.66
CA VAL A 314 -33.26 13.07 6.72
C VAL A 314 -32.02 13.76 7.28
N SER A 315 -32.19 14.88 8.00
CA SER A 315 -31.11 15.56 8.70
C SER A 315 -30.53 14.71 9.84
N ASN A 316 -31.37 14.00 10.59
CA ASN A 316 -30.94 13.10 11.67
C ASN A 316 -30.17 11.89 11.10
N MET A 317 -30.65 11.30 9.99
CA MET A 317 -29.92 10.24 9.29
C MET A 317 -28.54 10.71 8.80
N LEU A 318 -28.43 11.95 8.28
CA LEU A 318 -27.16 12.56 7.90
C LEU A 318 -26.19 12.71 9.07
N THR A 319 -26.67 13.14 10.24
CA THR A 319 -25.84 13.33 11.42
C THR A 319 -25.45 12.04 12.14
N GLU A 320 -26.26 10.99 12.01
CA GLU A 320 -26.00 9.69 12.62
C GLU A 320 -25.12 8.79 11.75
N MET A 321 -24.98 9.10 10.46
CA MET A 321 -24.27 8.23 9.55
C MET A 321 -22.75 8.47 9.60
N ASP A 322 -22.05 7.48 10.13
CA ASP A 322 -20.61 7.36 9.97
C ASP A 322 -20.32 6.45 8.76
N PHE A 323 -19.74 7.01 7.71
CA PHE A 323 -19.49 6.25 6.48
C PHE A 323 -18.54 5.06 6.71
N LEU A 324 -17.64 5.14 7.71
CA LEU A 324 -16.79 4.01 8.09
C LEU A 324 -17.63 2.87 8.69
N GLU A 325 -18.71 3.21 9.41
CA GLU A 325 -19.69 2.24 9.89
C GLU A 325 -20.48 1.60 8.73
N CYS A 326 -20.83 2.36 7.69
CA CYS A 326 -21.46 1.83 6.47
C CYS A 326 -20.53 0.86 5.72
N ILE A 327 -19.28 1.29 5.47
CA ILE A 327 -18.24 0.46 4.87
C ILE A 327 -18.06 -0.84 5.65
N PHE A 328 -18.01 -0.75 6.99
CA PHE A 328 -17.92 -1.92 7.86
C PHE A 328 -19.13 -2.85 7.74
N LYS A 329 -20.35 -2.32 7.88
CA LYS A 329 -21.59 -3.11 7.79
C LYS A 329 -21.60 -3.90 6.48
N ASP A 330 -21.26 -3.26 5.37
CA ASP A 330 -21.25 -3.93 4.07
C ASP A 330 -20.09 -4.91 3.89
N PHE A 331 -18.92 -4.69 4.51
CA PHE A 331 -17.87 -5.70 4.57
C PHE A 331 -18.33 -6.92 5.39
N SER A 332 -19.07 -6.73 6.48
CA SER A 332 -19.51 -7.79 7.39
C SER A 332 -20.69 -8.63 6.88
N THR A 333 -21.61 -8.04 6.11
CA THR A 333 -22.83 -8.71 5.64
C THR A 333 -22.56 -9.84 4.63
N GLY A 334 -21.38 -9.89 4.00
CA GLY A 334 -20.94 -11.01 3.18
C GLY A 334 -20.44 -12.26 3.93
N VAL A 335 -20.43 -12.23 5.28
CA VAL A 335 -19.99 -13.37 6.11
C VAL A 335 -21.13 -14.33 6.45
N ASN A 336 -22.38 -13.90 6.30
CA ASN A 336 -23.56 -14.64 6.80
C ASN A 336 -24.39 -15.38 5.74
N GLU A 337 -23.99 -15.40 4.46
CA GLU A 337 -24.77 -16.11 3.42
C GLU A 337 -24.38 -17.59 3.24
N ASP A 338 -23.36 -18.10 3.94
CA ASP A 338 -23.01 -19.52 3.94
C ASP A 338 -22.77 -20.05 5.36
N VAL A 339 -23.85 -20.34 6.10
CA VAL A 339 -23.86 -21.25 7.26
C VAL A 339 -24.87 -22.36 7.02
#